data_AF-A0AAW9QTR3-F1
#
_entry.id   AF-A0AAW9QTR3-F1
#
_cell.length_a   1.000
_cell.length_b   1.000
_cell.length_c   1.000
_cell.angle_alpha   90.00
_cell.angle_beta   90.00
_cell.angle_gamma   90.00
#
_symmetry.space_group_name_H-M   'P 1'
#
loop_
_entity.id
_entity.type
_entity.pdbx_description
1 polymer ?
#
loop_
_entity_poly.entity_id
_entity_poly.type
_entity_poly.pdbx_seq_one_letter_code
_entity_poly.pdbx_strand_id
1 'polypeptide(L)'
;MEPISVILAVLAAGATAAAKDTAGTAVKDTYEGLKKLIVKRFAEKGKAEDIAIVEKHERKPDSGAVKELLKEELIEVGVDRDLEVQKIAEKLLEIVKAEGSASEGSGKTTVNIKALPKHVEAIYTELSDGERKATREIFLTLLDVETDRGLGTWRKVVSKRAKRSEFRGELIQATLTKLIDHNLLASDRSETTIEIAPEILLTSWDTLRQWIEEVYRAIALRNDILKNLDRWQETKRKAPNNVHKHYVTRSLLEEARKTRDEKTFEVLGGLTPEENQFIDDSFAYSERRRKEKLRTARGIAGVSLAAAVMSIGFRAYAWWPTGKILRDHHTTNLEMVNALPELPALPKAPEPDNGTEQNRLTGHKDAVTSVALTPDGKTLVSGSADNTIKVWNLETGVESRTLTGHKDAVMSVALTPDGKTLVSGSWDNTIKVWNLETGGEPRTLTGHQGLVTSVAITPDGKALISGSKDKTIKVWDFDVDSLLGRSCDWVRDYLQNPSSDVRPDDRHLCDGIGKEK
;
A
#
# COMPACT_ATOMS: atom_id res chain seq x y z
N MET A 1 22.53 0.31 -30.84
CA MET A 1 23.69 1.21 -30.95
C MET A 1 23.76 1.98 -29.65
N GLU A 2 24.82 1.74 -28.89
CA GLU A 2 24.69 1.58 -27.44
C GLU A 2 25.42 2.64 -26.60
N PRO A 3 24.89 2.97 -25.40
CA PRO A 3 25.44 3.93 -24.44
C PRO A 3 26.65 3.40 -23.63
N ILE A 4 27.44 2.49 -24.19
CA ILE A 4 28.50 1.73 -23.49
C ILE A 4 29.73 2.61 -23.19
N SER A 5 30.08 3.54 -24.08
CA SER A 5 31.24 4.43 -23.92
C SER A 5 31.07 5.42 -22.75
N VAL A 6 29.83 5.86 -22.50
CA VAL A 6 29.49 6.79 -21.40
C VAL A 6 29.65 6.11 -20.04
N ILE A 7 29.26 4.83 -19.93
CA ILE A 7 29.40 4.05 -18.69
C ILE A 7 30.89 3.75 -18.42
N LEU A 8 31.67 3.44 -19.45
CA LEU A 8 33.12 3.24 -19.34
C LEU A 8 33.86 4.53 -18.94
N ALA A 9 33.45 5.69 -19.45
CA ALA A 9 34.00 6.99 -19.06
C ALA A 9 33.70 7.34 -17.59
N VAL A 10 32.50 7.02 -17.10
CA VAL A 10 32.11 7.21 -15.69
C VAL A 10 32.89 6.28 -14.76
N LEU A 11 33.15 5.03 -15.18
CA LEU A 11 33.97 4.07 -14.43
C LEU A 11 35.45 4.48 -14.41
N ALA A 12 35.97 5.04 -15.50
CA ALA A 12 37.34 5.57 -15.56
C ALA A 12 37.52 6.76 -14.62
N ALA A 13 36.54 7.68 -14.54
CA ALA A 13 36.55 8.81 -13.62
C ALA A 13 36.47 8.38 -12.13
N GLY A 14 35.70 7.33 -11.83
CA GLY A 14 35.65 6.72 -10.50
C GLY A 14 36.97 6.05 -10.08
N ALA A 15 37.68 5.44 -11.03
CA ALA A 15 38.99 4.82 -10.79
C ALA A 15 40.10 5.85 -10.54
N THR A 16 40.08 7.01 -11.20
CA THR A 16 41.01 8.12 -10.92
C THR A 16 40.78 8.75 -9.55
N ALA A 17 39.53 8.81 -9.08
CA ALA A 17 39.18 9.28 -7.74
C ALA A 17 39.63 8.30 -6.63
N ALA A 18 39.59 6.99 -6.91
CA ALA A 18 40.07 5.95 -6.00
C ALA A 18 41.61 5.80 -5.98
N ALA A 19 42.30 6.21 -7.06
CA ALA A 19 43.75 6.10 -7.21
C ALA A 19 44.56 7.23 -6.54
N LYS A 20 43.90 8.32 -6.13
CA LYS A 20 44.48 9.24 -5.12
C LYS A 20 44.23 8.58 -3.77
N ASP A 21 45.30 8.18 -3.07
CA ASP A 21 45.35 7.38 -1.82
C ASP A 21 44.56 7.94 -0.60
N THR A 22 43.53 8.76 -0.81
CA THR A 22 42.64 9.34 0.21
C THR A 22 41.24 8.70 0.24
N ALA A 23 40.92 7.79 -0.68
CA ALA A 23 39.61 7.14 -0.72
C ALA A 23 39.54 5.94 0.25
N GLY A 24 38.82 6.11 1.36
CA GLY A 24 38.58 5.06 2.36
C GLY A 24 37.82 3.83 1.80
N THR A 25 37.86 2.73 2.54
CA THR A 25 37.29 1.40 2.23
C THR A 25 35.90 1.43 1.58
N ALA A 26 35.03 2.35 1.99
CA ALA A 26 33.68 2.51 1.44
C ALA A 26 33.63 2.84 -0.07
N VAL A 27 34.62 3.58 -0.61
CA VAL A 27 34.67 3.91 -2.04
C VAL A 27 35.10 2.69 -2.85
N LYS A 28 36.04 1.91 -2.31
CA LYS A 28 36.49 0.65 -2.89
C LYS A 28 35.37 -0.40 -2.92
N ASP A 29 34.62 -0.50 -1.83
CA ASP A 29 33.48 -1.43 -1.73
C ASP A 29 32.33 -1.04 -2.66
N THR A 30 32.11 0.27 -2.85
CA THR A 30 31.10 0.79 -3.79
C THR A 30 31.50 0.54 -5.24
N TYR A 31 32.78 0.73 -5.59
CA TYR A 31 33.32 0.45 -6.92
C TYR A 31 33.21 -1.05 -7.27
N GLU A 32 33.62 -1.92 -6.35
CA GLU A 32 33.52 -3.38 -6.54
C GLU A 32 32.06 -3.87 -6.59
N GLY A 33 31.16 -3.24 -5.83
CA GLY A 33 29.72 -3.49 -5.91
C GLY A 33 29.13 -3.12 -7.27
N LEU A 34 29.53 -1.96 -7.83
CA LEU A 34 29.06 -1.52 -9.15
C LEU A 34 29.62 -2.40 -10.28
N LYS A 35 30.90 -2.79 -10.19
CA LYS A 35 31.57 -3.68 -11.15
C LYS A 35 30.84 -5.02 -11.24
N LYS A 36 30.50 -5.63 -10.10
CA LYS A 36 29.73 -6.88 -10.04
C LYS A 36 28.33 -6.75 -10.63
N LEU A 37 27.64 -5.64 -10.37
CA LEU A 37 26.29 -5.40 -10.89
C LEU A 37 26.27 -5.25 -12.42
N ILE A 38 27.28 -4.60 -12.99
CA ILE A 38 27.42 -4.39 -14.44
C ILE A 38 27.78 -5.72 -15.14
N VAL A 39 28.73 -6.49 -14.59
CA VAL A 39 29.07 -7.83 -15.10
C VAL A 39 27.84 -8.74 -15.10
N LYS A 40 27.05 -8.73 -14.02
CA LYS A 40 25.79 -9.48 -13.94
C LYS A 40 24.80 -9.08 -15.05
N ARG A 41 24.60 -7.78 -15.26
CA ARG A 41 23.69 -7.25 -16.29
C ARG A 41 24.16 -7.53 -17.72
N PHE A 42 25.47 -7.66 -17.95
CA PHE A 42 26.03 -8.01 -19.26
C PHE A 42 25.96 -9.51 -19.53
N ALA A 43 26.10 -10.34 -18.50
CA ALA A 43 25.87 -11.78 -18.58
C ALA A 43 24.41 -12.09 -18.95
N GLU A 44 23.45 -11.37 -18.34
CA GLU A 44 22.01 -11.47 -18.65
C GLU A 44 21.67 -11.09 -20.10
N LYS A 45 22.53 -10.33 -20.78
CA LYS A 45 22.34 -9.89 -22.17
C LYS A 45 23.23 -10.61 -23.18
N GLY A 46 23.93 -11.66 -22.76
CA GLY A 46 24.75 -12.50 -23.65
C GLY A 46 26.00 -11.81 -24.19
N LYS A 47 26.52 -10.79 -23.50
CA LYS A 47 27.63 -9.95 -23.98
C LYS A 47 28.97 -10.35 -23.39
N ALA A 48 29.45 -11.52 -23.79
CA ALA A 48 30.66 -12.14 -23.23
C ALA A 48 31.93 -11.30 -23.46
N GLU A 49 32.05 -10.61 -24.60
CA GLU A 49 33.21 -9.78 -24.92
C GLU A 49 33.29 -8.52 -24.03
N ASP A 50 32.14 -7.92 -23.71
CA ASP A 50 32.06 -6.72 -22.86
C ASP A 50 32.31 -7.05 -21.38
N ILE A 51 31.95 -8.25 -20.93
CA ILE A 51 32.31 -8.76 -19.59
C ILE A 51 33.82 -8.87 -19.47
N ALA A 52 34.49 -9.41 -20.49
CA ALA A 52 35.95 -9.54 -20.51
C ALA A 52 36.65 -8.17 -20.48
N ILE A 53 36.06 -7.13 -21.08
CA ILE A 53 36.59 -5.75 -21.05
C ILE A 53 36.46 -5.13 -19.66
N VAL A 54 35.30 -5.28 -19.01
CA VAL A 54 35.03 -4.77 -17.65
C VAL A 54 35.87 -5.51 -16.60
N GLU A 55 36.11 -6.80 -16.78
CA GLU A 55 36.93 -7.60 -15.87
C GLU A 55 38.43 -7.34 -16.04
N LYS A 56 38.91 -7.07 -17.27
CA LYS A 56 40.34 -6.88 -17.61
C LYS A 56 40.86 -5.45 -17.41
N HIS A 57 39.99 -4.47 -17.14
CA HIS A 57 40.40 -3.09 -16.86
C HIS A 57 41.00 -2.94 -15.45
N GLU A 58 42.32 -3.14 -15.35
CA GLU A 58 43.15 -2.75 -14.20
C GLU A 58 44.11 -1.59 -14.51
N ARG A 59 44.09 -1.01 -15.72
CA ARG A 59 45.04 0.05 -16.10
C ARG A 59 44.56 1.45 -15.70
N LYS A 60 45.35 2.12 -14.86
CA LYS A 60 45.32 3.58 -14.62
C LYS A 60 45.51 4.31 -15.96
N PRO A 61 44.53 5.09 -16.46
CA PRO A 61 44.76 5.98 -17.58
C PRO A 61 45.33 7.31 -17.08
N ASP A 62 46.33 7.84 -17.78
CA ASP A 62 46.83 9.19 -17.55
C ASP A 62 45.85 10.23 -18.12
N SER A 63 45.71 11.32 -17.38
CA SER A 63 44.80 12.46 -17.56
C SER A 63 44.78 13.07 -18.97
N GLY A 64 45.84 12.89 -19.76
CA GLY A 64 45.95 13.39 -21.13
C GLY A 64 45.11 12.62 -22.16
N ALA A 65 44.98 11.29 -22.02
CA ALA A 65 44.31 10.44 -23.01
C ALA A 65 42.77 10.57 -22.96
N VAL A 66 42.22 10.83 -21.78
CA VAL A 66 40.77 10.99 -21.57
C VAL A 66 40.23 12.24 -22.26
N LYS A 67 41.05 13.28 -22.44
CA LYS A 67 40.64 14.57 -23.00
C LYS A 67 40.54 14.57 -24.54
N GLU A 68 41.36 13.75 -25.20
CA GLU A 68 41.32 13.54 -26.66
C GLU A 68 40.20 12.56 -27.06
N LEU A 69 40.03 11.45 -26.31
CA LEU A 69 38.95 10.47 -26.54
C LEU A 69 37.55 11.07 -26.42
N LEU A 70 37.34 12.01 -25.47
CA LEU A 70 36.06 12.73 -25.33
C LEU A 70 35.76 13.66 -26.50
N LYS A 71 36.78 14.19 -27.20
CA LYS A 71 36.59 15.15 -28.30
C LYS A 71 36.30 14.47 -29.63
N GLU A 72 36.91 13.32 -29.91
CA GLU A 72 36.73 12.60 -31.18
C GLU A 72 35.42 11.80 -31.22
N GLU A 73 35.00 11.14 -30.13
CA GLU A 73 33.80 10.26 -30.14
C GLU A 73 32.46 11.01 -30.01
N LEU A 74 32.42 12.20 -29.42
CA LEU A 74 31.17 12.99 -29.31
C LEU A 74 30.68 13.53 -30.67
N ILE A 75 31.57 13.64 -31.65
CA ILE A 75 31.26 14.19 -32.98
C ILE A 75 30.75 13.08 -33.94
N GLU A 76 31.19 11.84 -33.78
CA GLU A 76 30.88 10.74 -34.71
C GLU A 76 29.47 10.12 -34.51
N VAL A 77 28.89 10.24 -33.32
CA VAL A 77 27.69 9.47 -32.93
C VAL A 77 26.37 10.26 -33.05
N GLY A 78 26.40 11.53 -33.47
CA GLY A 78 25.18 12.31 -33.73
C GLY A 78 24.27 12.52 -32.50
N VAL A 79 24.84 12.47 -31.29
CA VAL A 79 24.15 12.66 -29.99
C VAL A 79 24.02 14.15 -29.63
N ASP A 80 23.71 14.98 -30.62
CA ASP A 80 23.44 16.42 -30.44
C ASP A 80 21.95 16.72 -30.18
N ARG A 81 21.12 15.68 -29.96
CA ARG A 81 19.65 15.82 -29.89
C ARG A 81 19.00 15.32 -28.61
N ASP A 82 19.77 14.83 -27.65
CA ASP A 82 19.24 14.39 -26.35
C ASP A 82 19.60 15.38 -25.23
N LEU A 83 18.62 16.24 -24.92
CA LEU A 83 18.78 17.37 -24.00
C LEU A 83 19.07 16.94 -22.56
N GLU A 84 18.68 15.73 -22.13
CA GLU A 84 19.01 15.22 -20.81
C GLU A 84 20.46 14.73 -20.74
N VAL A 85 20.94 14.08 -21.80
CA VAL A 85 22.32 13.60 -21.89
C VAL A 85 23.29 14.77 -22.03
N GLN A 86 22.94 15.80 -22.81
CA GLN A 86 23.71 17.06 -22.87
C GLN A 86 23.77 17.75 -21.51
N LYS A 87 22.64 17.86 -20.79
CA LYS A 87 22.63 18.47 -19.45
C LYS A 87 23.46 17.70 -18.43
N ILE A 88 23.45 16.38 -18.47
CA ILE A 88 24.25 15.54 -17.56
C ILE A 88 25.73 15.63 -17.93
N ALA A 89 26.06 15.62 -19.23
CA ALA A 89 27.43 15.74 -19.72
C ALA A 89 28.01 17.14 -19.46
N GLU A 90 27.27 18.22 -19.69
CA GLU A 90 27.69 19.60 -19.38
C GLU A 90 27.88 19.80 -17.87
N LYS A 91 26.98 19.26 -17.06
CA LYS A 91 27.08 19.33 -15.59
C LYS A 91 28.26 18.54 -15.05
N LEU A 92 28.62 17.42 -15.68
CA LEU A 92 29.84 16.67 -15.35
C LEU A 92 31.11 17.36 -15.89
N LEU A 93 31.05 18.01 -17.05
CA LEU A 93 32.17 18.76 -17.65
C LEU A 93 32.49 20.04 -16.84
N GLU A 94 31.47 20.69 -16.25
CA GLU A 94 31.67 21.80 -15.31
C GLU A 94 32.33 21.34 -14.00
N ILE A 95 31.95 20.17 -13.48
CA ILE A 95 32.55 19.57 -12.28
C ILE A 95 34.04 19.24 -12.51
N VAL A 96 34.38 18.69 -13.68
CA VAL A 96 35.77 18.35 -14.03
C VAL A 96 36.62 19.59 -14.33
N LYS A 97 36.06 20.62 -14.97
CA LYS A 97 36.76 21.91 -15.16
C LYS A 97 37.02 22.62 -13.83
N ALA A 98 36.12 22.50 -12.85
CA ALA A 98 36.26 23.08 -11.52
C ALA A 98 37.37 22.41 -10.68
N GLU A 99 37.67 21.12 -10.90
CA GLU A 99 38.76 20.43 -10.20
C GLU A 99 40.15 20.67 -10.83
N GLY A 100 40.20 21.04 -12.12
CA GLY A 100 41.46 21.26 -12.85
C GLY A 100 42.11 22.64 -12.66
N SER A 101 41.41 23.61 -12.07
CA SER A 101 41.88 25.00 -11.97
C SER A 101 42.07 25.51 -10.54
N ALA A 102 42.17 24.63 -9.54
CA ALA A 102 42.33 25.04 -8.15
C ALA A 102 43.65 24.51 -7.55
N SER A 103 44.78 24.87 -8.16
CA SER A 103 45.94 25.27 -7.36
C SER A 103 45.86 26.79 -7.18
N GLU A 104 45.89 27.20 -5.91
CA GLU A 104 45.99 28.59 -5.43
C GLU A 104 44.68 29.41 -5.39
N GLY A 105 44.18 29.61 -4.16
CA GLY A 105 43.52 30.86 -3.78
C GLY A 105 41.99 30.91 -3.81
N SER A 106 41.37 30.63 -2.64
CA SER A 106 40.05 31.09 -2.20
C SER A 106 38.79 30.56 -2.91
N GLY A 107 37.74 30.29 -2.13
CA GLY A 107 36.36 30.11 -2.63
C GLY A 107 35.93 28.67 -2.92
N LYS A 108 35.43 27.98 -1.88
CA LYS A 108 34.68 26.71 -1.98
C LYS A 108 33.53 26.82 -2.97
N THR A 109 33.25 25.77 -3.77
CA THR A 109 31.90 25.15 -3.80
C THR A 109 31.95 23.73 -4.39
N THR A 110 32.34 22.74 -3.57
CA THR A 110 31.87 21.36 -3.75
C THR A 110 30.43 21.29 -3.25
N VAL A 111 29.45 20.91 -4.08
CA VAL A 111 28.11 20.55 -3.59
C VAL A 111 28.24 19.19 -2.89
N ASN A 112 28.59 19.26 -1.62
CA ASN A 112 28.63 18.13 -0.72
C ASN A 112 27.18 17.73 -0.42
N ILE A 113 26.78 16.50 -0.77
CA ILE A 113 25.43 15.97 -0.51
C ILE A 113 25.12 15.97 1.01
N LYS A 114 26.14 15.93 1.89
CA LYS A 114 25.98 16.14 3.34
C LYS A 114 25.79 17.61 3.75
N ALA A 115 26.13 18.56 2.88
CA ALA A 115 25.98 20.00 3.12
C ALA A 115 24.66 20.56 2.57
N LEU A 116 23.96 19.85 1.68
CA LEU A 116 22.68 20.29 1.12
C LEU A 116 21.63 20.58 2.22
N PRO A 117 21.42 19.72 3.24
CA PRO A 117 20.49 20.04 4.32
C PRO A 117 20.86 21.32 5.09
N LYS A 118 22.16 21.52 5.37
CA LYS A 118 22.65 22.70 6.06
C LYS A 118 22.48 23.97 5.24
N HIS A 119 22.64 23.88 3.92
CA HIS A 119 22.45 24.98 3.00
C HIS A 119 20.98 25.38 2.88
N VAL A 120 20.08 24.40 2.74
CA VAL A 120 18.63 24.65 2.70
C VAL A 120 18.15 25.23 4.01
N GLU A 121 18.63 24.72 5.15
CA GLU A 121 18.29 25.25 6.47
C GLU A 121 18.78 26.70 6.63
N ALA A 122 19.99 27.04 6.16
CA ALA A 122 20.50 28.40 6.20
C ALA A 122 19.58 29.37 5.43
N ILE A 123 19.21 29.02 4.19
CA ILE A 123 18.27 29.80 3.37
C ILE A 123 16.93 29.97 4.09
N TYR A 124 16.38 28.88 4.64
CA TYR A 124 15.11 28.92 5.37
C TYR A 124 15.17 29.83 6.60
N THR A 125 16.29 29.84 7.33
CA THR A 125 16.48 30.71 8.49
C THR A 125 16.68 32.19 8.13
N GLU A 126 17.04 32.54 6.91
CA GLU A 126 17.12 33.93 6.45
C GLU A 126 15.77 34.52 6.04
N LEU A 127 14.76 33.68 5.80
CA LEU A 127 13.41 34.11 5.46
C LEU A 127 12.72 34.80 6.65
N SER A 128 11.90 35.81 6.35
CA SER A 128 11.01 36.44 7.34
C SER A 128 9.93 35.47 7.84
N ASP A 129 9.31 35.76 8.99
CA ASP A 129 8.28 34.88 9.56
C ASP A 129 7.08 34.64 8.62
N GLY A 130 6.73 35.65 7.81
CA GLY A 130 5.71 35.52 6.77
C GLY A 130 6.13 34.57 5.65
N GLU A 131 7.37 34.72 5.18
CA GLU A 131 7.94 33.88 4.12
C GLU A 131 8.18 32.44 4.58
N ARG A 132 8.53 32.22 5.85
CA ARG A 132 8.65 30.87 6.43
C ARG A 132 7.31 30.15 6.47
N LYS A 133 6.22 30.85 6.80
CA LYS A 133 4.85 30.31 6.74
C LYS A 133 4.44 29.99 5.30
N ALA A 134 4.68 30.91 4.38
CA ALA A 134 4.44 30.69 2.95
C ALA A 134 5.26 29.51 2.41
N THR A 135 6.52 29.38 2.81
CA THR A 135 7.40 28.26 2.43
C THR A 135 6.82 26.94 2.91
N ARG A 136 6.37 26.86 4.17
CA ARG A 136 5.72 25.66 4.70
C ARG A 136 4.48 25.29 3.88
N GLU A 137 3.62 26.25 3.60
CA GLU A 137 2.41 26.03 2.78
C GLU A 137 2.75 25.55 1.36
N ILE A 138 3.70 26.20 0.69
CA ILE A 138 4.15 25.85 -0.66
C ILE A 138 4.68 24.42 -0.69
N PHE A 139 5.65 24.09 0.17
CA PHE A 139 6.26 22.77 0.20
C PHE A 139 5.22 21.68 0.47
N LEU A 140 4.37 21.85 1.49
CA LEU A 140 3.34 20.86 1.82
C LEU A 140 2.29 20.69 0.73
N THR A 141 1.95 21.76 0.00
CA THR A 141 1.03 21.69 -1.14
C THR A 141 1.62 20.94 -2.34
N LEU A 142 2.95 20.98 -2.50
CA LEU A 142 3.69 20.26 -3.54
C LEU A 142 3.99 18.80 -3.18
N LEU A 143 3.49 18.31 -2.05
CA LEU A 143 3.59 16.90 -1.68
C LEU A 143 2.38 16.11 -2.15
N ASP A 144 2.65 14.84 -2.44
CA ASP A 144 1.66 13.81 -2.68
C ASP A 144 2.04 12.57 -1.84
N VAL A 145 1.05 11.73 -1.57
CA VAL A 145 1.19 10.47 -0.86
C VAL A 145 0.69 9.40 -1.81
N GLU A 146 1.64 8.78 -2.52
CA GLU A 146 1.33 7.69 -3.43
C GLU A 146 1.15 6.40 -2.63
N THR A 147 0.05 5.71 -2.95
CA THR A 147 -0.11 4.31 -2.55
C THR A 147 0.59 3.46 -3.59
N ASP A 148 1.59 2.68 -3.17
CA ASP A 148 2.32 1.80 -4.07
C ASP A 148 1.33 0.89 -4.82
N ARG A 149 1.37 0.95 -6.16
CA ARG A 149 0.48 0.19 -7.05
C ARG A 149 0.70 -1.32 -6.95
N GLY A 150 1.79 -1.77 -6.33
CA GLY A 150 2.10 -3.19 -6.16
C GLY A 150 1.55 -3.84 -4.89
N LEU A 151 1.41 -3.10 -3.78
CA LEU A 151 1.22 -3.73 -2.45
C LEU A 151 0.28 -2.98 -1.49
N GLY A 152 -0.20 -1.78 -1.81
CA GLY A 152 -1.27 -1.09 -1.07
C GLY A 152 -1.01 -0.75 0.41
N THR A 153 0.13 -1.13 1.00
CA THR A 153 0.44 -0.98 2.43
C THR A 153 1.43 0.14 2.73
N TRP A 154 2.30 0.49 1.79
CA TRP A 154 3.25 1.59 1.94
C TRP A 154 2.78 2.82 1.17
N ARG A 155 2.70 3.93 1.91
CA ARG A 155 2.37 5.25 1.40
C ARG A 155 3.67 6.04 1.34
N LYS A 156 4.19 6.29 0.13
CA LYS A 156 5.42 7.06 -0.08
C LYS A 156 5.06 8.52 -0.28
N VAL A 157 5.71 9.42 0.45
CA VAL A 157 5.63 10.85 0.18
C VAL A 157 6.51 11.16 -1.02
N VAL A 158 5.92 11.76 -2.04
CA VAL A 158 6.59 12.15 -3.28
C VAL A 158 6.31 13.63 -3.56
N SER A 159 7.15 14.27 -4.36
CA SER A 159 6.84 15.59 -4.89
C SER A 159 5.88 15.48 -6.08
N LYS A 160 4.91 16.38 -6.17
CA LYS A 160 4.06 16.55 -7.35
C LYS A 160 4.27 17.92 -7.98
N ARG A 161 3.85 18.02 -9.23
CA ARG A 161 3.79 19.28 -9.98
C ARG A 161 2.45 19.96 -9.73
N ALA A 162 2.48 21.27 -9.46
CA ALA A 162 1.28 22.09 -9.28
C ALA A 162 1.35 23.33 -10.18
N LYS A 163 0.18 23.91 -10.51
CA LYS A 163 0.16 25.17 -11.27
C LYS A 163 0.56 26.32 -10.35
N ARG A 164 1.42 27.21 -10.84
CA ARG A 164 1.80 28.43 -10.10
C ARG A 164 0.57 29.30 -9.73
N SER A 165 -0.50 29.24 -10.52
CA SER A 165 -1.76 29.94 -10.28
C SER A 165 -2.58 29.42 -9.09
N GLU A 166 -2.28 28.22 -8.58
CA GLU A 166 -2.92 27.66 -7.38
C GLU A 166 -2.46 28.40 -6.11
N PHE A 167 -1.25 28.97 -6.14
CA PHE A 167 -0.64 29.72 -5.06
C PHE A 167 -1.05 31.20 -5.15
N ARG A 168 -1.95 31.65 -4.28
CA ARG A 168 -2.48 33.03 -4.34
C ARG A 168 -1.88 33.91 -3.25
N GLY A 169 -1.75 35.20 -3.54
CA GLY A 169 -1.26 36.20 -2.59
C GLY A 169 0.15 36.69 -2.91
N GLU A 170 0.36 37.99 -2.67
CA GLU A 170 1.60 38.68 -3.03
C GLU A 170 2.82 38.08 -2.32
N LEU A 171 2.70 37.80 -1.02
CA LEU A 171 3.77 37.20 -0.22
C LEU A 171 4.15 35.79 -0.67
N ILE A 172 3.16 34.96 -1.03
CA ILE A 172 3.39 33.60 -1.51
C ILE A 172 4.09 33.64 -2.87
N GLN A 173 3.67 34.53 -3.77
CA GLN A 173 4.32 34.69 -5.07
C GLN A 173 5.75 35.22 -4.96
N ALA A 174 6.03 36.15 -4.04
CA ALA A 174 7.38 36.62 -3.75
C ALA A 174 8.27 35.50 -3.17
N THR A 175 7.71 34.69 -2.27
CA THR A 175 8.39 33.54 -1.68
C THR A 175 8.71 32.48 -2.74
N LEU A 176 7.78 32.19 -3.65
CA LEU A 176 8.00 31.27 -4.77
C LEU A 176 9.21 31.67 -5.61
N THR A 177 9.30 32.94 -6.01
CA THR A 177 10.44 33.45 -6.78
C THR A 177 11.76 33.23 -6.02
N LYS A 178 11.82 33.58 -4.73
CA LYS A 178 13.01 33.35 -3.90
C LYS A 178 13.41 31.87 -3.81
N LEU A 179 12.45 30.97 -3.61
CA LEU A 179 12.72 29.53 -3.53
C LEU A 179 13.21 28.95 -4.87
N ILE A 180 12.74 29.48 -6.00
CA ILE A 180 13.22 29.12 -7.34
C ILE A 180 14.64 29.64 -7.55
N ASP A 181 14.93 30.90 -7.21
CA ASP A 181 16.26 31.50 -7.33
C ASP A 181 17.32 30.73 -6.52
N HIS A 182 16.92 30.16 -5.39
CA HIS A 182 17.78 29.30 -4.55
C HIS A 182 17.80 27.81 -4.96
N ASN A 183 17.20 27.43 -6.09
CA ASN A 183 17.11 26.06 -6.60
C ASN A 183 16.42 25.07 -5.63
N LEU A 184 15.55 25.56 -4.75
CA LEU A 184 14.73 24.73 -3.87
C LEU A 184 13.45 24.24 -4.59
N LEU A 185 12.95 25.05 -5.53
CA LEU A 185 11.86 24.72 -6.43
C LEU A 185 12.34 24.80 -7.88
N ALA A 186 11.78 23.95 -8.74
CA ALA A 186 11.94 24.03 -10.19
C ALA A 186 10.64 24.58 -10.80
N SER A 187 10.79 25.34 -11.87
CA SER A 187 9.66 25.77 -12.72
C SER A 187 9.89 25.35 -14.16
N ASP A 188 8.80 25.10 -14.89
CA ASP A 188 8.87 24.82 -16.32
C ASP A 188 9.28 26.05 -17.13
N ARG A 189 9.60 25.87 -18.42
CA ARG A 189 10.05 26.97 -19.32
C ARG A 189 9.01 28.08 -19.47
N SER A 190 7.73 27.79 -19.22
CA SER A 190 6.64 28.75 -19.29
C SER A 190 6.32 29.40 -17.93
N GLU A 191 7.07 29.05 -16.88
CA GLU A 191 6.84 29.45 -15.48
C GLU A 191 5.41 29.21 -14.97
N THR A 192 4.73 28.26 -15.59
CA THR A 192 3.33 27.92 -15.32
C THR A 192 3.18 26.86 -14.25
N THR A 193 4.17 25.98 -14.13
CA THR A 193 4.16 24.90 -13.15
C THR A 193 5.39 24.95 -12.27
N ILE A 194 5.22 24.46 -11.04
CA ILE A 194 6.29 24.37 -10.05
C ILE A 194 6.31 22.98 -9.41
N GLU A 195 7.51 22.55 -9.03
CA GLU A 195 7.77 21.30 -8.32
C GLU A 195 8.99 21.45 -7.39
N ILE A 196 9.17 20.55 -6.44
CA ILE A 196 10.35 20.54 -5.56
C ILE A 196 11.56 20.10 -6.40
N ALA A 197 12.60 20.93 -6.48
CA ALA A 197 13.72 20.69 -7.41
C ALA A 197 14.55 19.46 -7.02
N PRO A 198 15.05 19.32 -5.77
CA PRO A 198 15.73 18.11 -5.34
C PRO A 198 14.77 17.23 -4.52
N GLU A 199 14.33 16.09 -5.08
CA GLU A 199 13.48 15.12 -4.36
C GLU A 199 14.16 14.60 -3.08
N ILE A 200 15.51 14.64 -3.02
CA ILE A 200 16.29 14.29 -1.83
C ILE A 200 15.90 15.13 -0.60
N LEU A 201 15.40 16.36 -0.78
CA LEU A 201 14.96 17.23 0.33
C LEU A 201 13.87 16.58 1.19
N LEU A 202 13.02 15.73 0.59
CA LEU A 202 11.97 15.00 1.31
C LEU A 202 12.55 14.07 2.39
N THR A 203 13.78 13.62 2.21
CA THR A 203 14.48 12.69 3.12
C THR A 203 15.60 13.34 3.91
N SER A 204 16.20 14.42 3.39
CA SER A 204 17.41 15.01 3.94
C SER A 204 17.19 16.29 4.73
N TRP A 205 16.07 16.99 4.56
CA TRP A 205 15.78 18.24 5.27
C TRP A 205 14.91 17.99 6.51
N ASP A 206 15.51 18.11 7.69
CA ASP A 206 14.86 17.81 8.98
C ASP A 206 13.56 18.59 9.20
N THR A 207 13.57 19.89 8.90
CA THR A 207 12.43 20.78 9.08
C THR A 207 11.24 20.33 8.22
N LEU A 208 11.48 19.99 6.95
CA LEU A 208 10.43 19.46 6.06
C LEU A 208 9.94 18.09 6.53
N ARG A 209 10.81 17.21 7.03
CA ARG A 209 10.40 15.92 7.59
C ARG A 209 9.46 16.09 8.77
N GLN A 210 9.75 17.00 9.70
CA GLN A 210 8.86 17.29 10.82
C GLN A 210 7.50 17.82 10.36
N TRP A 211 7.47 18.70 9.36
CA TRP A 211 6.21 19.17 8.80
C TRP A 211 5.41 18.03 8.17
N ILE A 212 6.07 17.17 7.40
CA ILE A 212 5.47 15.99 6.79
C ILE A 212 4.85 15.10 7.86
N GLU A 213 5.58 14.77 8.93
CA GLU A 213 5.07 13.91 10.01
C GLU A 213 3.84 14.52 10.71
N GLU A 214 3.82 15.84 10.92
CA GLU A 214 2.71 16.55 11.55
C GLU A 214 1.43 16.49 10.70
N VAL A 215 1.54 16.67 9.38
CA VAL A 215 0.38 16.78 8.48
C VAL A 215 0.15 15.55 7.60
N TYR A 216 0.95 14.49 7.75
CA TYR A 216 0.93 13.30 6.89
C TYR A 216 -0.48 12.74 6.69
N ARG A 217 -1.25 12.62 7.78
CA ARG A 217 -2.63 12.11 7.72
C ARG A 217 -3.54 13.02 6.91
N ALA A 218 -3.39 14.34 7.04
CA ALA A 218 -4.19 15.30 6.30
C ALA A 218 -3.86 15.29 4.80
N ILE A 219 -2.58 15.13 4.42
CA ILE A 219 -2.16 15.00 3.01
C ILE A 219 -2.78 13.72 2.41
N ALA A 220 -2.63 12.59 3.08
CA ALA A 220 -3.17 11.32 2.59
C ALA A 220 -4.70 11.34 2.47
N LEU A 221 -5.38 11.96 3.45
CA LEU A 221 -6.82 12.13 3.45
C LEU A 221 -7.30 13.03 2.30
N ARG A 222 -6.60 14.14 2.03
CA ARG A 222 -6.91 15.02 0.90
C ARG A 222 -6.76 14.27 -0.42
N ASN A 223 -5.73 13.45 -0.57
CA ASN A 223 -5.52 12.65 -1.79
C ASN A 223 -6.65 11.64 -2.03
N ASP A 224 -7.09 10.95 -0.97
CA ASP A 224 -8.22 10.01 -1.06
C ASP A 224 -9.53 10.74 -1.45
N ILE A 225 -9.71 11.99 -0.99
CA ILE A 225 -10.82 12.86 -1.39
C ILE A 225 -10.69 13.27 -2.86
N LEU A 226 -9.55 13.80 -3.28
CA LEU A 226 -9.30 14.29 -4.64
C LEU A 226 -9.52 13.20 -5.69
N LYS A 227 -9.07 11.97 -5.41
CA LYS A 227 -9.26 10.81 -6.30
C LYS A 227 -10.73 10.53 -6.62
N ASN A 228 -11.63 10.80 -5.69
CA ASN A 228 -13.07 10.61 -5.87
C ASN A 228 -13.75 11.89 -6.35
N LEU A 229 -13.24 13.07 -5.98
CA LEU A 229 -13.72 14.37 -6.41
C LEU A 229 -13.73 14.49 -7.94
N ASP A 230 -12.64 14.12 -8.61
CA ASP A 230 -12.54 14.20 -10.08
C ASP A 230 -13.63 13.37 -10.77
N ARG A 231 -13.83 12.14 -10.30
CA ARG A 231 -14.85 11.22 -10.83
C ARG A 231 -16.26 11.72 -10.53
N TRP A 232 -16.45 12.31 -9.35
CA TRP A 232 -17.72 12.91 -8.93
C TRP A 232 -18.07 14.12 -9.79
N GLN A 233 -17.11 15.03 -10.04
CA GLN A 233 -17.33 16.20 -10.89
C GLN A 233 -17.71 15.81 -12.32
N GLU A 234 -16.97 14.88 -12.91
CA GLU A 234 -17.26 14.43 -14.28
C GLU A 234 -18.62 13.74 -14.37
N THR A 235 -18.99 12.94 -13.35
CA THR A 235 -20.30 12.31 -13.28
C THR A 235 -21.41 13.33 -13.00
N LYS A 236 -21.15 14.39 -12.23
CA LYS A 236 -22.10 15.48 -11.98
C LYS A 236 -22.44 16.22 -13.27
N ARG A 237 -21.48 16.33 -14.19
CA ARG A 237 -21.69 16.91 -15.53
C ARG A 237 -22.43 15.97 -16.49
N LYS A 238 -22.05 14.68 -16.51
CA LYS A 238 -22.57 13.70 -17.50
C LYS A 238 -23.85 12.98 -17.09
N ALA A 239 -23.98 12.61 -15.81
CA ALA A 239 -25.07 11.80 -15.29
C ALA A 239 -25.36 12.16 -13.82
N PRO A 240 -26.05 13.30 -13.55
CA PRO A 240 -26.29 13.81 -12.20
C PRO A 240 -26.92 12.79 -11.23
N ASN A 241 -27.76 11.88 -11.75
CA ASN A 241 -28.42 10.86 -10.93
C ASN A 241 -27.46 9.80 -10.38
N ASN A 242 -26.27 9.65 -10.97
CA ASN A 242 -25.27 8.64 -10.60
C ASN A 242 -24.12 9.18 -9.76
N VAL A 243 -24.11 10.47 -9.42
CA VAL A 243 -23.01 11.11 -8.65
C VAL A 243 -22.72 10.42 -7.33
N HIS A 244 -23.75 9.81 -6.73
CA HIS A 244 -23.64 9.12 -5.46
C HIS A 244 -22.71 7.90 -5.46
N LYS A 245 -22.39 7.35 -6.64
CA LYS A 245 -21.45 6.23 -6.79
C LYS A 245 -20.01 6.62 -6.47
N HIS A 246 -19.71 7.93 -6.47
CA HIS A 246 -18.37 8.46 -6.20
C HIS A 246 -18.24 9.10 -4.82
N TYR A 247 -19.29 9.04 -3.98
CA TYR A 247 -19.17 9.50 -2.60
C TYR A 247 -18.28 8.56 -1.79
N VAL A 248 -17.47 9.17 -0.93
CA VAL A 248 -16.53 8.47 -0.05
C VAL A 248 -17.23 7.81 1.13
N THR A 249 -16.52 6.89 1.80
CA THR A 249 -17.04 6.16 2.96
C THR A 249 -17.25 7.07 4.16
N ARG A 250 -18.16 6.66 5.06
CA ARG A 250 -18.46 7.42 6.28
C ARG A 250 -17.25 7.60 7.18
N SER A 251 -16.43 6.57 7.35
CA SER A 251 -15.22 6.65 8.19
C SER A 251 -14.27 7.74 7.70
N LEU A 252 -14.06 7.79 6.38
CA LEU A 252 -13.22 8.80 5.74
C LEU A 252 -13.83 10.20 5.87
N LEU A 253 -15.15 10.33 5.78
CA LEU A 253 -15.85 11.60 5.99
C LEU A 253 -15.79 12.10 7.43
N GLU A 254 -15.89 11.21 8.41
CA GLU A 254 -15.76 11.57 9.82
C GLU A 254 -14.33 12.04 10.14
N GLU A 255 -13.32 11.39 9.55
CA GLU A 255 -11.93 11.84 9.62
C GLU A 255 -11.75 13.21 8.93
N ALA A 256 -12.27 13.38 7.71
CA ALA A 256 -12.17 14.64 6.97
C ALA A 256 -12.83 15.80 7.70
N ARG A 257 -14.00 15.57 8.32
CA ARG A 257 -14.67 16.59 9.13
C ARG A 257 -13.86 16.94 10.36
N LYS A 258 -13.32 15.95 11.07
CA LYS A 258 -12.47 16.19 12.23
C LYS A 258 -11.24 17.01 11.86
N THR A 259 -10.53 16.64 10.81
CA THR A 259 -9.36 17.37 10.30
C THR A 259 -9.69 18.79 9.83
N ARG A 260 -10.89 18.98 9.25
CA ARG A 260 -11.42 20.32 8.90
C ARG A 260 -11.72 21.16 10.14
N ASP A 261 -12.36 20.58 11.14
CA ASP A 261 -12.72 21.25 12.40
C ASP A 261 -11.46 21.61 13.23
N GLU A 262 -10.41 20.79 13.14
CA GLU A 262 -9.08 21.02 13.73
C GLU A 262 -8.21 22.00 12.92
N LYS A 263 -8.73 22.54 11.80
CA LYS A 263 -8.04 23.48 10.90
C LYS A 263 -6.73 22.96 10.30
N THR A 264 -6.47 21.65 10.33
CA THR A 264 -5.24 21.08 9.78
C THR A 264 -5.14 21.26 8.26
N PHE A 265 -6.27 21.30 7.55
CA PHE A 265 -6.28 21.62 6.12
C PHE A 265 -5.83 23.06 5.83
N GLU A 266 -5.99 24.02 6.76
CA GLU A 266 -5.50 25.40 6.56
C GLU A 266 -3.96 25.41 6.40
N VAL A 267 -3.25 24.48 7.03
CA VAL A 267 -1.78 24.29 6.89
C VAL A 267 -1.41 23.80 5.48
N LEU A 268 -2.36 23.19 4.76
CA LEU A 268 -2.21 22.70 3.38
C LEU A 268 -2.80 23.69 2.33
N GLY A 269 -2.93 24.98 2.68
CA GLY A 269 -3.56 25.98 1.81
C GLY A 269 -5.09 25.95 1.81
N GLY A 270 -5.71 25.22 2.75
CA GLY A 270 -7.16 25.08 2.88
C GLY A 270 -7.79 24.09 1.90
N LEU A 271 -9.06 23.79 2.14
CA LEU A 271 -9.90 23.05 1.19
C LEU A 271 -10.53 24.02 0.17
N THR A 272 -10.53 23.64 -1.10
CA THR A 272 -11.22 24.43 -2.14
C THR A 272 -12.74 24.38 -1.92
N PRO A 273 -13.51 25.31 -2.52
CA PRO A 273 -14.97 25.26 -2.48
C PRO A 273 -15.53 23.93 -3.00
N GLU A 274 -14.91 23.35 -4.03
CA GLU A 274 -15.31 22.09 -4.63
C GLU A 274 -15.03 20.90 -3.71
N GLU A 275 -13.86 20.87 -3.06
CA GLU A 275 -13.52 19.87 -2.05
C GLU A 275 -14.53 19.91 -0.89
N ASN A 276 -14.84 21.11 -0.38
CA ASN A 276 -15.83 21.29 0.68
C ASN A 276 -17.23 20.83 0.25
N GLN A 277 -17.69 21.22 -0.95
CA GLN A 277 -18.99 20.80 -1.47
C GLN A 277 -19.08 19.28 -1.57
N PHE A 278 -18.03 18.62 -2.09
CA PHE A 278 -18.02 17.17 -2.24
C PHE A 278 -18.07 16.44 -0.88
N ILE A 279 -17.33 16.92 0.12
CA ILE A 279 -17.36 16.36 1.48
C ILE A 279 -18.78 16.49 2.07
N ASP A 280 -19.38 17.68 1.98
CA ASP A 280 -20.70 17.94 2.56
C ASP A 280 -21.81 17.14 1.85
N ASP A 281 -21.77 17.05 0.52
CA ASP A 281 -22.71 16.26 -0.29
C ASP A 281 -22.59 14.76 0.01
N SER A 282 -21.35 14.25 0.13
CA SER A 282 -21.06 12.86 0.50
C SER A 282 -21.61 12.53 1.89
N PHE A 283 -21.43 13.43 2.85
CA PHE A 283 -21.93 13.28 4.21
C PHE A 283 -23.47 13.27 4.24
N ALA A 284 -24.10 14.23 3.57
CA ALA A 284 -25.55 14.33 3.46
C ALA A 284 -26.17 13.09 2.81
N TYR A 285 -25.50 12.50 1.81
CA TYR A 285 -25.91 11.23 1.22
C TYR A 285 -25.79 10.07 2.22
N SER A 286 -24.67 9.95 2.93
CA SER A 286 -24.44 8.87 3.91
C SER A 286 -25.48 8.89 5.06
N GLU A 287 -25.86 10.09 5.53
CA GLU A 287 -26.86 10.28 6.57
C GLU A 287 -28.28 9.94 6.09
N ARG A 288 -28.64 10.32 4.86
CA ARG A 288 -29.93 9.95 4.25
C ARG A 288 -30.10 8.43 4.20
N ARG A 289 -29.09 7.72 3.68
CA ARG A 289 -29.12 6.25 3.56
C ARG A 289 -29.22 5.56 4.93
N ARG A 290 -28.58 6.11 5.96
CA ARG A 290 -28.70 5.60 7.35
C ARG A 290 -30.12 5.78 7.89
N LYS A 291 -30.71 6.96 7.71
CA LYS A 291 -32.08 7.24 8.16
C LYS A 291 -33.10 6.34 7.45
N GLU A 292 -32.91 6.06 6.16
CA GLU A 292 -33.72 5.11 5.40
C GLU A 292 -33.59 3.67 5.92
N LYS A 293 -32.37 3.19 6.19
CA LYS A 293 -32.13 1.88 6.82
C LYS A 293 -32.78 1.78 8.20
N LEU A 294 -32.74 2.84 9.00
CA LEU A 294 -33.38 2.88 10.31
C LEU A 294 -34.92 2.91 10.21
N ARG A 295 -35.48 3.60 9.21
CA ARG A 295 -36.94 3.61 8.96
C ARG A 295 -37.44 2.24 8.51
N THR A 296 -36.73 1.59 7.59
CA THR A 296 -37.05 0.24 7.11
C THR A 296 -36.90 -0.80 8.22
N ALA A 297 -35.82 -0.75 9.01
CA ALA A 297 -35.64 -1.63 10.18
C ALA A 297 -36.74 -1.43 11.24
N ARG A 298 -37.11 -0.18 11.54
CA ARG A 298 -38.24 0.12 12.44
C ARG A 298 -39.58 -0.35 11.88
N GLY A 299 -39.77 -0.24 10.56
CA GLY A 299 -40.95 -0.76 9.87
C GLY A 299 -41.06 -2.28 9.99
N ILE A 300 -39.96 -3.01 9.74
CA ILE A 300 -39.91 -4.48 9.86
C ILE A 300 -40.15 -4.92 11.31
N ALA A 301 -39.52 -4.26 12.28
CA ALA A 301 -39.74 -4.54 13.70
C ALA A 301 -41.19 -4.26 14.13
N GLY A 302 -41.79 -3.17 13.63
CA GLY A 302 -43.19 -2.82 13.89
C GLY A 302 -44.19 -3.82 13.28
N VAL A 303 -43.95 -4.27 12.04
CA VAL A 303 -44.76 -5.31 11.38
C VAL A 303 -44.64 -6.65 12.11
N SER A 304 -43.43 -6.99 12.58
CA SER A 304 -43.19 -8.21 13.37
C SER A 304 -43.91 -8.17 14.72
N LEU A 305 -43.92 -7.00 15.39
CA LEU A 305 -44.65 -6.80 16.64
C LEU A 305 -46.17 -6.88 16.43
N ALA A 306 -46.68 -6.30 15.35
CA ALA A 306 -48.10 -6.37 14.98
C ALA A 306 -48.54 -7.80 14.65
N ALA A 307 -47.72 -8.56 13.92
CA ALA A 307 -47.96 -9.97 13.64
C ALA A 307 -47.95 -10.83 14.92
N ALA A 308 -47.04 -10.55 15.86
CA ALA A 308 -47.01 -11.22 17.16
C ALA A 308 -48.28 -10.92 17.99
N VAL A 309 -48.72 -9.66 18.05
CA VAL A 309 -49.96 -9.26 18.74
C VAL A 309 -51.19 -9.87 18.07
N MET A 310 -51.25 -9.89 16.73
CA MET A 310 -52.33 -10.57 16.00
C MET A 310 -52.31 -12.09 16.23
N SER A 311 -51.15 -12.73 16.36
CA SER A 311 -51.06 -14.17 16.66
C SER A 311 -51.54 -14.51 18.07
N ILE A 312 -51.31 -13.62 19.04
CA ILE A 312 -51.80 -13.75 20.43
C ILE A 312 -53.31 -13.50 20.48
N GLY A 313 -53.80 -12.48 19.77
CA GLY A 313 -55.23 -12.20 19.63
C GLY A 313 -56.00 -13.31 18.89
N PHE A 314 -55.39 -13.92 17.87
CA PHE A 314 -55.96 -15.04 17.12
C PHE A 314 -56.01 -16.32 17.98
N ARG A 315 -55.02 -16.56 18.84
CA ARG A 315 -55.04 -17.64 19.83
C ARG A 315 -56.09 -17.43 20.92
N ALA A 316 -56.35 -16.18 21.32
CA ALA A 316 -57.42 -15.85 22.27
C ALA A 316 -58.82 -15.92 21.64
N TYR A 317 -58.96 -15.54 20.36
CA TYR A 317 -60.22 -15.59 19.63
C TYR A 317 -60.62 -17.01 19.22
N ALA A 318 -59.67 -17.87 18.89
CA ALA A 318 -59.92 -19.26 18.48
C ALA A 318 -60.36 -20.21 19.62
N TRP A 319 -60.48 -19.72 20.86
CA TRP A 319 -60.85 -20.50 22.05
C TRP A 319 -62.08 -19.95 22.81
N TRP A 320 -63.00 -19.28 22.10
CA TRP A 320 -64.30 -18.82 22.61
C TRP A 320 -65.41 -19.40 21.69
N PRO A 321 -66.46 -20.07 22.20
CA PRO A 321 -66.92 -21.35 21.64
C PRO A 321 -67.92 -21.29 20.46
N THR A 322 -67.82 -22.34 19.61
CA THR A 322 -68.77 -22.98 18.66
C THR A 322 -69.96 -22.23 18.04
N GLY A 323 -70.00 -22.23 16.70
CA GLY A 323 -71.21 -22.58 15.95
C GLY A 323 -71.75 -21.56 14.94
N LYS A 324 -72.05 -22.07 13.73
CA LYS A 324 -72.97 -21.56 12.69
C LYS A 324 -72.45 -20.54 11.66
N ILE A 325 -72.59 -20.96 10.39
CA ILE A 325 -72.78 -20.17 9.16
C ILE A 325 -71.49 -19.91 8.35
N LEU A 326 -71.10 -20.92 7.55
CA LEU A 326 -70.56 -20.67 6.22
C LEU A 326 -71.76 -20.56 5.27
N ARG A 327 -72.14 -19.34 4.91
CA ARG A 327 -72.93 -19.06 3.71
C ARG A 327 -72.71 -17.62 3.26
N ASP A 328 -72.31 -17.54 1.99
CA ASP A 328 -72.53 -16.46 1.03
C ASP A 328 -71.99 -15.06 1.35
N HIS A 329 -71.00 -14.62 0.58
CA HIS A 329 -71.18 -13.61 -0.47
C HIS A 329 -69.83 -13.20 -1.07
N HIS A 330 -69.38 -13.93 -2.09
CA HIS A 330 -68.43 -13.43 -3.07
C HIS A 330 -69.18 -13.23 -4.38
N THR A 331 -69.56 -11.99 -4.69
CA THR A 331 -69.87 -11.45 -6.03
C THR A 331 -70.17 -9.97 -5.79
N THR A 332 -69.39 -9.00 -6.24
CA THR A 332 -69.29 -8.60 -7.66
C THR A 332 -68.07 -7.68 -7.86
N ASN A 333 -67.17 -8.05 -8.77
CA ASN A 333 -66.40 -7.14 -9.65
C ASN A 333 -65.36 -7.93 -10.45
N LEU A 334 -65.80 -8.99 -11.13
CA LEU A 334 -64.93 -9.85 -11.96
C LEU A 334 -65.20 -9.73 -13.46
N GLU A 335 -66.18 -8.93 -13.89
CA GLU A 335 -66.51 -8.80 -15.31
C GLU A 335 -65.78 -7.65 -16.02
N MET A 336 -65.14 -6.72 -15.30
CA MET A 336 -64.45 -5.58 -15.91
C MET A 336 -62.94 -5.82 -16.16
N VAL A 337 -62.36 -6.87 -15.57
CA VAL A 337 -60.91 -7.16 -15.66
C VAL A 337 -60.58 -8.16 -16.79
N ASN A 338 -61.56 -8.95 -17.25
CA ASN A 338 -61.36 -10.01 -18.25
C ASN A 338 -61.35 -9.53 -19.71
N ALA A 339 -61.34 -8.21 -19.97
CA ALA A 339 -61.44 -7.64 -21.31
C ALA A 339 -60.11 -7.10 -21.88
N LEU A 340 -58.97 -7.34 -21.23
CA LEU A 340 -57.65 -6.95 -21.74
C LEU A 340 -56.91 -8.17 -22.30
N PRO A 341 -56.36 -8.12 -23.52
CA PRO A 341 -55.50 -9.20 -24.02
C PRO A 341 -54.21 -9.27 -23.22
N GLU A 342 -53.87 -10.48 -22.74
CA GLU A 342 -52.66 -10.74 -21.96
C GLU A 342 -51.39 -10.52 -22.79
N LEU A 343 -50.52 -9.62 -22.34
CA LEU A 343 -49.13 -9.55 -22.79
C LEU A 343 -48.40 -10.83 -22.33
N PRO A 344 -47.54 -11.44 -23.15
CA PRO A 344 -46.76 -12.60 -22.71
C PRO A 344 -45.92 -12.22 -21.49
N ALA A 345 -46.08 -12.99 -20.41
CA ALA A 345 -45.40 -12.76 -19.15
C ALA A 345 -43.88 -12.77 -19.36
N LEU A 346 -43.21 -11.67 -19.00
CA LEU A 346 -41.76 -11.65 -18.84
C LEU A 346 -41.36 -12.75 -17.84
N PRO A 347 -40.27 -13.50 -18.08
CA PRO A 347 -39.82 -14.51 -17.13
C PRO A 347 -39.61 -13.84 -15.76
N LYS A 348 -40.22 -14.43 -14.72
CA LYS A 348 -40.06 -13.97 -13.34
C LYS A 348 -38.56 -13.87 -13.04
N ALA A 349 -38.12 -12.70 -12.59
CA ALA A 349 -36.77 -12.54 -12.06
C ALA A 349 -36.56 -13.59 -10.93
N PRO A 350 -35.40 -14.26 -10.87
CA PRO A 350 -35.14 -15.23 -9.81
C PRO A 350 -35.32 -14.54 -8.46
N GLU A 351 -36.13 -15.16 -7.59
CA GLU A 351 -36.34 -14.67 -6.23
C GLU A 351 -35.00 -14.67 -5.48
N PRO A 352 -34.74 -13.67 -4.60
CA PRO A 352 -33.53 -13.66 -3.80
C PRO A 352 -33.51 -14.91 -2.91
N ASP A 353 -32.43 -15.71 -3.02
CA ASP A 353 -32.25 -16.91 -2.23
C ASP A 353 -32.20 -16.54 -0.74
N ASN A 354 -33.18 -17.00 0.04
CA ASN A 354 -33.38 -16.64 1.44
C ASN A 354 -32.36 -17.31 2.39
N GLY A 355 -31.18 -17.68 1.90
CA GLY A 355 -30.05 -18.17 2.69
C GLY A 355 -30.43 -19.35 3.56
N THR A 356 -30.79 -20.47 2.95
CA THR A 356 -31.09 -21.72 3.67
C THR A 356 -29.81 -22.36 4.23
N GLU A 357 -29.87 -22.91 5.46
CA GLU A 357 -28.75 -23.65 6.05
C GLU A 357 -28.45 -24.90 5.21
N GLN A 358 -27.29 -24.94 4.55
CA GLN A 358 -26.89 -26.03 3.67
C GLN A 358 -26.14 -27.15 4.40
N ASN A 359 -25.34 -26.81 5.42
CA ASN A 359 -24.51 -27.77 6.15
C ASN A 359 -24.22 -27.28 7.58
N ARG A 360 -24.07 -28.23 8.52
CA ARG A 360 -23.80 -27.97 9.94
C ARG A 360 -22.57 -28.75 10.41
N LEU A 361 -21.51 -28.04 10.74
CA LEU A 361 -20.26 -28.62 11.24
C LEU A 361 -20.25 -28.64 12.77
N THR A 362 -20.24 -29.83 13.36
CA THR A 362 -20.21 -30.04 14.81
C THR A 362 -18.92 -30.74 15.22
N GLY A 363 -18.28 -30.29 16.31
CA GLY A 363 -17.07 -30.93 16.82
C GLY A 363 -16.26 -30.12 17.82
N HIS A 364 -16.33 -28.78 17.79
CA HIS A 364 -15.79 -27.94 18.85
C HIS A 364 -16.56 -28.13 20.16
N LYS A 365 -15.84 -28.06 21.29
CA LYS A 365 -16.40 -28.26 22.64
C LYS A 365 -16.82 -26.96 23.32
N ASP A 366 -16.50 -25.83 22.72
CA ASP A 366 -16.85 -24.49 23.19
C ASP A 366 -17.09 -23.56 21.99
N ALA A 367 -17.40 -22.29 22.24
CA ALA A 367 -17.71 -21.29 21.23
C ALA A 367 -16.67 -21.25 20.10
N VAL A 368 -17.14 -21.29 18.86
CA VAL A 368 -16.32 -21.00 17.68
C VAL A 368 -16.18 -19.49 17.58
N THR A 369 -14.96 -18.99 17.65
CA THR A 369 -14.64 -17.56 17.77
C THR A 369 -14.24 -16.96 16.42
N SER A 370 -13.71 -17.78 15.51
CA SER A 370 -13.20 -17.34 14.22
C SER A 370 -13.19 -18.46 13.20
N VAL A 371 -13.38 -18.11 11.93
CA VAL A 371 -13.32 -19.03 10.79
C VAL A 371 -12.57 -18.40 9.62
N ALA A 372 -11.90 -19.22 8.82
CA ALA A 372 -11.20 -18.81 7.60
C ALA A 372 -11.38 -19.87 6.50
N LEU A 373 -11.47 -19.43 5.26
CA LEU A 373 -11.59 -20.29 4.08
C LEU A 373 -10.29 -20.31 3.31
N THR A 374 -9.87 -21.48 2.84
CA THR A 374 -8.80 -21.56 1.85
C THR A 374 -9.23 -20.88 0.55
N PRO A 375 -8.28 -20.32 -0.22
CA PRO A 375 -8.58 -19.63 -1.48
C PRO A 375 -9.30 -20.50 -2.52
N ASP A 376 -9.10 -21.82 -2.46
CA ASP A 376 -9.79 -22.79 -3.32
C ASP A 376 -11.24 -23.07 -2.90
N GLY A 377 -11.68 -22.54 -1.75
CA GLY A 377 -13.03 -22.71 -1.20
C GLY A 377 -13.35 -24.10 -0.68
N LYS A 378 -12.37 -25.02 -0.60
CA LYS A 378 -12.62 -26.43 -0.24
C LYS A 378 -12.43 -26.73 1.24
N THR A 379 -11.57 -25.96 1.90
CA THR A 379 -11.19 -26.18 3.28
C THR A 379 -11.61 -24.99 4.14
N LEU A 380 -12.30 -25.29 5.24
CA LEU A 380 -12.61 -24.33 6.29
C LEU A 380 -11.70 -24.59 7.48
N VAL A 381 -11.20 -23.54 8.10
CA VAL A 381 -10.50 -23.60 9.37
C VAL A 381 -11.30 -22.84 10.40
N SER A 382 -11.46 -23.40 11.60
CA SER A 382 -12.14 -22.74 12.71
C SER A 382 -11.26 -22.72 13.96
N GLY A 383 -11.19 -21.57 14.62
CA GLY A 383 -10.62 -21.41 15.96
C GLY A 383 -11.72 -21.36 17.03
N SER A 384 -11.44 -21.86 18.22
CA SER A 384 -12.44 -21.95 19.30
C SER A 384 -11.87 -21.61 20.67
N ALA A 385 -12.80 -21.26 21.58
CA ALA A 385 -12.56 -21.15 23.01
C ALA A 385 -12.20 -22.49 23.69
N ASP A 386 -12.31 -23.63 22.99
CA ASP A 386 -11.83 -24.93 23.46
C ASP A 386 -10.31 -25.13 23.32
N ASN A 387 -9.58 -24.05 22.99
CA ASN A 387 -8.14 -23.98 22.75
C ASN A 387 -7.65 -24.71 21.49
N THR A 388 -8.56 -25.21 20.66
CA THR A 388 -8.23 -25.94 19.44
C THR A 388 -8.56 -25.17 18.19
N ILE A 389 -7.92 -25.61 17.10
CA ILE A 389 -8.29 -25.21 15.75
C ILE A 389 -8.70 -26.48 15.01
N LYS A 390 -9.81 -26.44 14.28
CA LYS A 390 -10.25 -27.56 13.45
C LYS A 390 -10.21 -27.20 11.97
N VAL A 391 -9.81 -28.17 11.16
CA VAL A 391 -9.74 -28.10 9.71
C VAL A 391 -10.83 -29.01 9.16
N TRP A 392 -11.70 -28.46 8.32
CA TRP A 392 -12.88 -29.12 7.80
C TRP A 392 -12.83 -29.18 6.29
N ASN A 393 -13.24 -30.30 5.72
CA ASN A 393 -13.56 -30.38 4.31
C ASN A 393 -15.01 -29.87 4.13
N LEU A 394 -15.20 -28.80 3.37
CA LEU A 394 -16.51 -28.15 3.23
C LEU A 394 -17.51 -28.97 2.42
N GLU A 395 -17.02 -29.72 1.44
CA GLU A 395 -17.85 -30.55 0.56
C GLU A 395 -18.50 -31.69 1.34
N THR A 396 -17.73 -32.33 2.22
CA THR A 396 -18.18 -33.48 3.03
C THR A 396 -18.71 -33.09 4.40
N GLY A 397 -18.34 -31.91 4.91
CA GLY A 397 -18.62 -31.47 6.28
C GLY A 397 -17.83 -32.23 7.35
N VAL A 398 -16.82 -33.01 6.96
CA VAL A 398 -16.03 -33.84 7.88
C VAL A 398 -14.82 -33.06 8.39
N GLU A 399 -14.54 -33.21 9.69
CA GLU A 399 -13.29 -32.74 10.29
C GLU A 399 -12.12 -33.57 9.75
N SER A 400 -11.21 -32.91 9.05
CA SER A 400 -9.98 -33.51 8.53
C SER A 400 -8.87 -33.55 9.58
N ARG A 401 -8.78 -32.52 10.44
CA ARG A 401 -7.70 -32.41 11.43
C ARG A 401 -8.08 -31.48 12.59
N THR A 402 -7.59 -31.80 13.79
CA THR A 402 -7.52 -30.86 14.91
C THR A 402 -6.06 -30.44 15.12
N LEU A 403 -5.80 -29.13 15.18
CA LEU A 403 -4.52 -28.55 15.59
C LEU A 403 -4.62 -28.13 17.06
N THR A 404 -3.70 -28.66 17.86
CA THR A 404 -3.60 -28.42 19.31
C THR A 404 -2.24 -27.83 19.63
N GLY A 405 -2.19 -26.78 20.45
CA GLY A 405 -0.92 -26.19 20.90
C GLY A 405 -1.06 -24.85 21.62
N HIS A 406 -2.14 -24.12 21.36
CA HIS A 406 -2.51 -22.98 22.20
C HIS A 406 -2.93 -23.43 23.60
N LYS A 407 -2.57 -22.62 24.60
CA LYS A 407 -2.86 -22.92 26.02
C LYS A 407 -4.17 -22.30 26.50
N ASP A 408 -4.78 -21.45 25.69
CA ASP A 408 -6.01 -20.72 25.97
C ASP A 408 -6.77 -20.46 24.65
N ALA A 409 -7.95 -19.86 24.76
CA ALA A 409 -8.90 -19.66 23.68
C ALA A 409 -8.25 -19.08 22.42
N VAL A 410 -8.46 -19.75 21.29
CA VAL A 410 -8.09 -19.21 19.98
C VAL A 410 -9.16 -18.20 19.60
N MET A 411 -8.78 -16.95 19.32
CA MET A 411 -9.74 -15.87 19.06
C MET A 411 -9.83 -15.47 17.60
N SER A 412 -8.77 -15.72 16.84
CA SER A 412 -8.67 -15.27 15.47
C SER A 412 -7.79 -16.22 14.68
N VAL A 413 -8.24 -16.56 13.48
CA VAL A 413 -7.48 -17.33 12.50
C VAL A 413 -7.40 -16.56 11.18
N ALA A 414 -6.27 -16.67 10.48
CA ALA A 414 -6.05 -16.08 9.17
C ALA A 414 -5.21 -17.02 8.30
N LEU A 415 -5.50 -17.08 7.00
CA LEU A 415 -4.78 -17.90 6.03
C LEU A 415 -3.89 -17.05 5.14
N THR A 416 -2.75 -17.60 4.76
CA THR A 416 -1.93 -17.03 3.70
C THR A 416 -2.66 -17.05 2.36
N PRO A 417 -2.29 -16.16 1.42
CA PRO A 417 -2.90 -16.11 0.08
C PRO A 417 -2.76 -17.41 -0.72
N ASP A 418 -1.76 -18.25 -0.43
CA ASP A 418 -1.56 -19.57 -1.04
C ASP A 418 -2.40 -20.68 -0.38
N GLY A 419 -3.07 -20.39 0.74
CA GLY A 419 -3.89 -21.32 1.51
C GLY A 419 -3.13 -22.40 2.28
N LYS A 420 -1.79 -22.37 2.32
CA LYS A 420 -0.97 -23.44 2.92
C LYS A 420 -0.64 -23.20 4.39
N THR A 421 -0.55 -21.93 4.78
CA THR A 421 -0.15 -21.53 6.13
C THR A 421 -1.31 -20.86 6.84
N LEU A 422 -1.57 -21.31 8.04
CA LEU A 422 -2.55 -20.74 8.95
C LEU A 422 -1.82 -19.98 10.06
N VAL A 423 -2.36 -18.84 10.44
CA VAL A 423 -1.93 -18.15 11.66
C VAL A 423 -3.10 -17.97 12.60
N SER A 424 -2.85 -18.21 13.89
CA SER A 424 -3.83 -18.07 14.95
C SER A 424 -3.33 -17.14 16.05
N GLY A 425 -4.22 -16.28 16.55
CA GLY A 425 -4.02 -15.48 17.75
C GLY A 425 -4.85 -16.01 18.91
N SER A 426 -4.25 -16.07 20.10
CA SER A 426 -4.87 -16.65 21.30
C SER A 426 -4.79 -15.75 22.53
N TRP A 427 -5.67 -16.05 23.49
CA TRP A 427 -5.63 -15.52 24.85
C TRP A 427 -4.41 -15.98 25.65
N ASP A 428 -3.62 -16.94 25.17
CA ASP A 428 -2.33 -17.29 25.78
C ASP A 428 -1.21 -16.26 25.50
N ASN A 429 -1.57 -15.11 24.93
CA ASN A 429 -0.71 -13.99 24.51
C ASN A 429 0.21 -14.33 23.33
N THR A 430 0.05 -15.48 22.70
CA THR A 430 0.88 -15.92 21.59
C THR A 430 0.13 -15.89 20.26
N ILE A 431 0.92 -15.88 19.19
CA ILE A 431 0.47 -16.15 17.85
C ILE A 431 1.18 -17.41 17.38
N LYS A 432 0.46 -18.36 16.79
CA LYS A 432 1.04 -19.60 16.26
C LYS A 432 0.86 -19.68 14.76
N VAL A 433 1.90 -20.15 14.10
CA VAL A 433 1.93 -20.40 12.66
C VAL A 433 1.84 -21.90 12.47
N TRP A 434 0.94 -22.33 11.60
CA TRP A 434 0.64 -23.73 11.33
C TRP A 434 0.79 -24.01 9.85
N ASN A 435 1.41 -25.14 9.53
CA ASN A 435 1.36 -25.69 8.17
C ASN A 435 0.10 -26.56 8.06
N LEU A 436 -0.81 -26.24 7.13
CA LEU A 436 -2.05 -26.98 6.99
C LEU A 436 -1.87 -28.37 6.36
N GLU A 437 -0.86 -28.56 5.51
CA GLU A 437 -0.56 -29.85 4.88
C GLU A 437 -0.07 -30.84 5.94
N THR A 438 0.90 -30.44 6.76
CA THR A 438 1.52 -31.32 7.78
C THR A 438 0.82 -31.29 9.13
N GLY A 439 0.13 -30.20 9.45
CA GLY A 439 -0.48 -29.96 10.77
C GLY A 439 0.54 -29.53 11.83
N GLY A 440 1.79 -29.33 11.42
CA GLY A 440 2.87 -28.89 12.31
C GLY A 440 2.74 -27.42 12.67
N GLU A 441 3.28 -27.07 13.84
CA GLU A 441 3.42 -25.69 14.32
C GLU A 441 4.87 -25.22 14.12
N PRO A 442 5.27 -24.75 12.93
CA PRO A 442 6.66 -24.34 12.67
C PRO A 442 7.13 -23.17 13.54
N ARG A 443 6.22 -22.35 14.08
CA ARG A 443 6.61 -21.14 14.81
C ARG A 443 5.55 -20.67 15.81
N THR A 444 6.01 -20.29 17.00
CA THR A 444 5.28 -19.42 17.92
C THR A 444 5.90 -18.02 17.88
N LEU A 445 5.10 -16.98 17.67
CA LEU A 445 5.49 -15.58 17.84
C LEU A 445 5.07 -15.12 19.23
N THR A 446 6.08 -14.73 20.02
CA THR A 446 5.92 -14.20 21.38
C THR A 446 6.31 -12.73 21.40
N GLY A 447 5.57 -11.90 22.13
CA GLY A 447 5.91 -10.48 22.29
C GLY A 447 4.76 -9.59 22.71
N HIS A 448 3.52 -10.05 22.54
CA HIS A 448 2.36 -9.42 23.16
C HIS A 448 2.34 -9.69 24.68
N GLN A 449 1.90 -8.69 25.45
CA GLN A 449 1.79 -8.77 26.92
C GLN A 449 0.33 -8.95 27.39
N GLY A 450 -0.56 -9.25 26.45
CA GLY A 450 -1.98 -9.43 26.70
C GLY A 450 -2.62 -10.21 25.56
N LEU A 451 -3.89 -10.55 25.77
CA LEU A 451 -4.66 -11.46 24.92
C LEU A 451 -4.62 -11.01 23.47
N VAL A 452 -4.21 -11.89 22.55
CA VAL A 452 -4.25 -11.60 21.12
C VAL A 452 -5.67 -11.83 20.63
N THR A 453 -6.32 -10.77 20.14
CA THR A 453 -7.74 -10.79 19.76
C THR A 453 -7.96 -10.82 18.26
N SER A 454 -6.97 -10.42 17.47
CA SER A 454 -7.05 -10.41 16.01
C SER A 454 -5.70 -10.70 15.38
N VAL A 455 -5.72 -11.46 14.30
CA VAL A 455 -4.58 -11.64 13.39
C VAL A 455 -5.03 -11.42 11.95
N ALA A 456 -4.15 -10.89 11.12
CA ALA A 456 -4.36 -10.72 9.69
C ALA A 456 -3.03 -10.90 8.94
N ILE A 457 -3.11 -11.37 7.70
CA ILE A 457 -1.97 -11.53 6.80
C ILE A 457 -2.16 -10.57 5.64
N THR A 458 -1.09 -9.92 5.19
CA THR A 458 -1.13 -9.05 4.02
C THR A 458 -1.42 -9.86 2.75
N PRO A 459 -2.04 -9.26 1.72
CA PRO A 459 -2.37 -9.97 0.48
C PRO A 459 -1.17 -10.54 -0.28
N ASP A 460 0.02 -10.01 -0.03
CA ASP A 460 1.29 -10.51 -0.57
C ASP A 460 1.91 -11.63 0.26
N GLY A 461 1.31 -11.96 1.40
CA GLY A 461 1.79 -12.99 2.31
C GLY A 461 3.06 -12.63 3.06
N LYS A 462 3.55 -11.38 3.02
CA LYS A 462 4.87 -10.98 3.56
C LYS A 462 4.84 -10.41 4.98
N ALA A 463 3.68 -9.98 5.46
CA ALA A 463 3.56 -9.40 6.79
C ALA A 463 2.36 -9.97 7.54
N LEU A 464 2.60 -10.24 8.82
CA LEU A 464 1.56 -10.57 9.77
C LEU A 464 1.24 -9.35 10.62
N ILE A 465 -0.03 -9.09 10.88
CA ILE A 465 -0.49 -8.02 11.75
C ILE A 465 -1.30 -8.65 12.87
N SER A 466 -1.00 -8.28 14.12
CA SER A 466 -1.73 -8.75 15.29
C SER A 466 -2.18 -7.59 16.18
N GLY A 467 -3.42 -7.70 16.68
CA GLY A 467 -3.99 -6.79 17.67
C GLY A 467 -4.19 -7.49 19.02
N SER A 468 -3.85 -6.81 20.10
CA SER A 468 -3.90 -7.37 21.45
C SER A 468 -4.53 -6.43 22.48
N LYS A 469 -5.05 -7.01 23.57
CA LYS A 469 -5.48 -6.28 24.78
C LYS A 469 -4.34 -5.57 25.50
N ASP A 470 -3.09 -5.79 25.14
CA ASP A 470 -1.95 -4.97 25.60
C ASP A 470 -1.94 -3.55 25.01
N LYS A 471 -2.97 -3.18 24.23
CA LYS A 471 -3.17 -1.88 23.59
C LYS A 471 -2.19 -1.63 22.44
N THR A 472 -1.54 -2.67 21.93
CA THR A 472 -0.61 -2.57 20.81
C THR A 472 -1.08 -3.34 19.59
N ILE A 473 -0.68 -2.83 18.43
CA ILE A 473 -0.69 -3.56 17.17
C ILE A 473 0.77 -3.89 16.86
N LYS A 474 1.06 -5.14 16.52
CA LYS A 474 2.41 -5.56 16.10
C LYS A 474 2.36 -6.01 14.65
N VAL A 475 3.37 -5.58 13.90
CA VAL A 475 3.64 -6.04 12.54
C VAL A 475 4.85 -6.95 12.64
N TRP A 476 4.73 -8.15 12.09
CA TRP A 476 5.78 -9.15 12.09
C TRP A 476 6.21 -9.35 10.65
N ASP A 477 7.52 -9.35 10.44
CA ASP A 477 8.12 -9.82 9.19
C ASP A 477 7.75 -11.30 9.01
N PHE A 478 6.93 -11.57 8.01
CA PHE A 478 6.26 -12.83 7.78
C PHE A 478 6.42 -13.21 6.31
N ASP A 479 7.64 -13.17 5.78
CA ASP A 479 7.93 -13.71 4.45
C ASP A 479 8.01 -15.24 4.52
N VAL A 480 6.88 -15.91 4.28
CA VAL A 480 6.75 -17.38 4.38
C VAL A 480 7.69 -18.10 3.42
N ASP A 481 7.87 -17.59 2.20
CA ASP A 481 8.74 -18.20 1.19
C ASP A 481 10.22 -18.05 1.57
N SER A 482 10.64 -16.88 2.05
CA SER A 482 12.00 -16.65 2.56
C SER A 482 12.28 -17.44 3.83
N LEU A 483 11.28 -17.58 4.73
CA LEU A 483 11.42 -18.32 5.97
C LEU A 483 11.48 -19.83 5.75
N LEU A 484 10.62 -20.37 4.87
CA LEU A 484 10.69 -21.77 4.44
C LEU A 484 11.96 -22.03 3.66
N GLY A 485 12.40 -21.09 2.82
CA GLY A 485 13.68 -21.12 2.14
C GLY A 485 14.85 -21.26 3.11
N ARG A 486 14.97 -20.35 4.08
CA ARG A 486 16.03 -20.39 5.11
C ARG A 486 15.97 -21.64 5.99
N SER A 487 14.77 -22.10 6.33
CA SER A 487 14.60 -23.33 7.13
C SER A 487 15.01 -24.56 6.33
N CYS A 488 14.63 -24.63 5.06
CA CYS A 488 15.07 -25.68 4.17
C CYS A 488 16.56 -25.61 3.89
N ASP A 489 17.15 -24.42 3.73
CA ASP A 489 18.60 -24.25 3.58
C ASP A 489 19.37 -24.84 4.77
N TRP A 490 18.83 -24.70 5.98
CA TRP A 490 19.46 -25.25 7.18
C TRP A 490 19.35 -26.78 7.30
N VAL A 491 18.20 -27.36 6.93
CA VAL A 491 17.94 -28.81 7.12
C VAL A 491 18.33 -29.63 5.89
N ARG A 492 18.53 -29.03 4.71
CA ARG A 492 18.81 -29.74 3.45
C ARG A 492 20.07 -30.60 3.53
N ASP A 493 21.11 -30.12 4.21
CA ASP A 493 22.35 -30.88 4.41
C ASP A 493 22.11 -32.14 5.28
N TYR A 494 21.21 -32.07 6.25
CA TYR A 494 20.83 -33.22 7.08
C TYR A 494 19.96 -34.23 6.32
N LEU A 495 19.00 -33.75 5.52
CA LEU A 495 18.12 -34.59 4.69
C LEU A 495 18.88 -35.29 3.56
N GLN A 496 19.88 -34.63 2.99
CA GLN A 496 20.67 -35.16 1.88
C GLN A 496 21.90 -35.96 2.33
N ASN A 497 22.24 -35.97 3.62
CA ASN A 497 23.34 -36.78 4.14
C ASN A 497 23.03 -38.29 3.95
N PRO A 498 23.88 -39.06 3.25
CA PRO A 498 23.70 -40.50 3.09
C PRO A 498 23.83 -41.28 4.41
N SER A 499 24.46 -40.67 5.43
CA SER A 499 24.77 -41.30 6.72
C SER A 499 23.77 -40.97 7.83
N SER A 500 22.73 -40.18 7.55
CA SER A 500 21.66 -39.86 8.51
C SER A 500 20.53 -40.91 8.45
N ASP A 501 19.85 -41.15 9.58
CA ASP A 501 18.72 -42.09 9.71
C ASP A 501 17.40 -41.51 9.15
N VAL A 502 17.52 -40.69 8.10
CA VAL A 502 16.38 -40.02 7.46
C VAL A 502 15.70 -40.98 6.49
N ARG A 503 14.38 -41.15 6.67
CA ARG A 503 13.55 -42.00 5.80
C ARG A 503 13.61 -41.51 4.35
N PRO A 504 13.54 -42.41 3.36
CA PRO A 504 13.61 -42.04 1.94
C PRO A 504 12.61 -40.94 1.53
N ASP A 505 11.36 -41.02 2.02
CA ASP A 505 10.31 -40.05 1.68
C ASP A 505 10.59 -38.65 2.24
N ASP A 506 11.22 -38.57 3.42
CA ASP A 506 11.54 -37.31 4.11
C ASP A 506 12.73 -36.58 3.46
N ARG A 507 13.51 -37.24 2.59
CA ARG A 507 14.64 -36.63 1.89
C ARG A 507 14.20 -35.58 0.87
N HIS A 508 12.94 -35.63 0.44
CA HIS A 508 12.33 -34.74 -0.55
C HIS A 508 11.55 -33.57 0.07
N LEU A 509 11.55 -33.44 1.40
CA LEU A 509 10.72 -32.47 2.13
C LEU A 509 10.97 -30.99 1.72
N CYS A 510 12.16 -30.71 1.20
CA CYS A 510 12.60 -29.36 0.82
C CYS A 510 12.77 -29.17 -0.70
N ASP A 511 12.28 -30.12 -1.51
CA ASP A 511 12.32 -30.01 -2.96
C ASP A 511 11.38 -28.89 -3.44
N GLY A 512 11.90 -27.95 -4.23
CA GLY A 512 11.14 -26.80 -4.74
C GLY A 512 11.02 -25.61 -3.79
N ILE A 513 11.60 -25.66 -2.59
CA ILE A 513 11.59 -24.59 -1.58
C ILE A 513 13.02 -24.08 -1.38
N GLY A 514 13.28 -22.77 -1.52
CA GLY A 514 14.56 -22.16 -1.17
C GLY A 514 15.74 -22.37 -2.13
N LYS A 515 15.55 -22.15 -3.43
CA LYS A 515 16.64 -21.84 -4.38
C LYS A 515 16.12 -20.77 -5.34
N GLU A 516 16.46 -19.49 -5.10
CA GLU A 516 16.07 -18.41 -6.02
C GLU A 516 16.81 -18.53 -7.36
N LYS A 517 16.06 -18.32 -8.44
CA LYS A 517 16.53 -17.97 -9.78
C LYS A 517 16.69 -16.45 -9.88
#